data_AF-A0A8C5SIJ2-F1
#
_entry.id   AF-A0A8C5SIJ2-F1
#
_cell.length_a   1.000
_cell.length_b   1.000
_cell.length_c   1.000
_cell.angle_alpha   90.00
_cell.angle_beta   90.00
_cell.angle_gamma   90.00
#
_symmetry.space_group_name_H-M   'P 1'
#
loop_
_entity.id
_entity.type
_entity.pdbx_description
1 polymer ?
#
loop_
_entity_poly.entity_id
_entity_poly.type
_entity_poly.pdbx_seq_one_letter_code
_entity_poly.pdbx_strand_id
1 'polypeptide(L)'
;MCYMFHLKVTDVKGNSDIDTAVVEVWPDPKKNGLVELILQIEVGQLTEQQKDTLVQQLAELLDVLHTDINIQKIHAYSDISTAVVFYVQNGHPYKVIKASDVAQVLRLRLLKEKPDFLRFKVLRVDTAACLLKCSGHGSCDPITKHCICYQMWMENLIQRYLNNGESNCGELGRTQ
;
A
#
# COMPACT_ATOMS: atom_id res chain seq x y z
N MET A 1 18.04 3.64 -3.37
CA MET A 1 19.11 2.61 -3.30
C MET A 1 19.89 2.68 -4.59
N CYS A 2 21.21 2.56 -4.54
CA CYS A 2 22.09 2.65 -5.70
C CYS A 2 22.67 1.25 -5.98
N TYR A 3 22.46 0.75 -7.19
CA TYR A 3 23.03 -0.52 -7.64
C TYR A 3 24.13 -0.23 -8.65
N MET A 4 25.32 -0.77 -8.41
CA MET A 4 26.45 -0.66 -9.32
C MET A 4 26.69 -2.01 -9.98
N PHE A 5 26.67 -2.02 -11.31
CA PHE A 5 26.91 -3.20 -12.12
C PHE A 5 28.28 -3.08 -12.77
N HIS A 6 29.13 -4.08 -12.60
CA HIS A 6 30.41 -4.16 -13.29
C HIS A 6 30.27 -5.11 -14.48
N LEU A 7 30.41 -4.59 -15.69
CA LEU A 7 30.36 -5.35 -16.92
C LEU A 7 31.77 -5.72 -17.34
N LYS A 8 32.14 -7.00 -17.24
CA LYS A 8 33.44 -7.50 -17.69
C LYS A 8 33.32 -8.13 -19.08
N VAL A 9 33.92 -7.51 -20.10
CA VAL A 9 33.99 -8.06 -21.46
C VAL A 9 35.34 -8.75 -21.62
N THR A 10 35.37 -10.02 -22.01
CA THR A 10 36.62 -10.77 -22.23
C THR A 10 36.70 -11.23 -23.69
N ASP A 11 37.82 -10.96 -24.35
CA ASP A 11 38.09 -11.39 -25.72
C ASP A 11 38.52 -12.87 -25.78
N VAL A 12 38.56 -13.44 -27.00
CA VAL A 12 38.96 -14.85 -27.24
C VAL A 12 40.45 -15.13 -26.93
N LYS A 13 41.24 -14.09 -26.64
CA LYS A 13 42.66 -14.18 -26.28
C LYS A 13 42.88 -14.04 -24.77
N GLY A 14 41.83 -13.85 -23.98
CA GLY A 14 41.88 -13.74 -22.53
C GLY A 14 42.08 -12.32 -21.98
N ASN A 15 42.05 -11.28 -22.82
CA ASN A 15 42.07 -9.90 -22.35
C ASN A 15 40.67 -9.50 -21.88
N SER A 16 40.57 -8.79 -20.76
CA SER A 16 39.29 -8.33 -20.26
C SER A 16 39.28 -6.85 -19.91
N ASP A 17 38.19 -6.18 -20.26
CA ASP A 17 37.88 -4.81 -19.88
C ASP A 17 36.66 -4.79 -18.95
N ILE A 18 36.61 -3.83 -18.01
CA ILE A 18 35.54 -3.73 -17.02
C ILE A 18 34.95 -2.31 -17.05
N ASP A 19 33.67 -2.20 -17.38
CA ASP A 19 32.90 -0.95 -17.30
C ASP A 19 31.92 -0.97 -16.12
N THR A 20 31.55 0.20 -15.59
CA THR A 20 30.66 0.33 -14.42
C THR A 20 29.40 1.11 -14.77
N ALA A 21 28.24 0.47 -14.70
CA ALA A 21 26.94 1.11 -14.85
C ALA A 21 26.30 1.33 -13.47
N VAL A 22 25.84 2.55 -13.19
CA VAL A 22 25.20 2.93 -11.93
C VAL A 22 23.71 3.14 -12.16
N VAL A 23 22.86 2.40 -11.43
CA VAL A 23 21.40 2.54 -11.46
C VAL A 23 20.94 3.09 -10.13
N GLU A 24 20.45 4.33 -10.15
CA GLU A 24 19.90 5.00 -8.98
C GLU A 24 18.37 4.83 -8.94
N VAL A 25 17.88 4.06 -7.98
CA VAL A 25 16.45 3.84 -7.77
C VAL A 25 15.94 4.87 -6.77
N TRP A 26 15.21 5.86 -7.28
CA TRP A 26 14.46 6.82 -6.49
C TRP A 26 13.16 6.17 -5.99
N PRO A 27 12.87 6.21 -4.67
CA PRO A 27 11.58 5.75 -4.18
C PRO A 27 10.47 6.64 -4.78
N ASP A 28 9.38 6.02 -5.24
CA ASP A 28 8.23 6.74 -5.76
C ASP A 28 7.78 7.79 -4.72
N PRO A 29 7.78 9.09 -5.05
CA PRO A 29 7.42 10.15 -4.10
C PRO A 29 6.00 10.00 -3.56
N LYS A 30 5.14 9.27 -4.28
CA LYS A 30 3.75 8.98 -3.90
C LYS A 30 3.61 7.66 -3.15
N LYS A 31 4.67 6.88 -2.96
CA LYS A 31 4.64 5.54 -2.35
C LYS A 31 3.93 5.48 -1.01
N ASN A 32 4.06 6.54 -0.21
CA ASN A 32 3.42 6.65 1.12
C ASN A 32 1.93 7.09 1.07
N GLY A 33 1.43 7.45 -0.12
CA GLY A 33 0.05 7.83 -0.39
C GLY A 33 -0.75 6.76 -1.16
N LEU A 34 -0.14 5.61 -1.46
CA LEU A 34 -0.78 4.53 -2.19
C LEU A 34 -1.55 3.59 -1.27
N VAL A 35 -2.83 3.44 -1.57
CA VAL A 35 -3.77 2.49 -0.96
C VAL A 35 -3.98 1.35 -1.93
N GLU A 36 -4.05 0.13 -1.39
CA GLU A 36 -4.34 -1.09 -2.12
C GLU A 36 -5.72 -1.62 -1.68
N LEU A 37 -6.64 -1.73 -2.64
CA LEU A 37 -7.99 -2.23 -2.44
C LEU A 37 -8.15 -3.57 -3.15
N ILE A 38 -8.45 -4.62 -2.39
CA ILE A 38 -8.63 -5.98 -2.92
C ILE A 38 -10.12 -6.25 -3.10
N LEU A 39 -10.53 -6.51 -4.35
CA LEU A 39 -11.91 -6.74 -4.77
C LEU A 39 -12.11 -8.20 -5.17
N GLN A 40 -13.26 -8.78 -4.81
CA GLN A 40 -13.65 -10.13 -5.26
C GLN A 40 -14.19 -10.09 -6.70
N ILE A 41 -13.28 -9.92 -7.66
CA ILE A 41 -13.54 -9.98 -9.11
C ILE A 41 -12.31 -10.54 -9.82
N GLU A 42 -12.54 -11.39 -10.82
CA GLU A 42 -11.47 -11.96 -11.64
C GLU A 42 -10.70 -10.89 -12.42
N VAL A 43 -9.43 -11.18 -12.64
CA VAL A 43 -8.49 -10.26 -13.27
C VAL A 43 -8.82 -10.12 -14.74
N GLY A 44 -8.92 -8.87 -15.22
CA GLY A 44 -9.35 -8.58 -16.59
C GLY A 44 -10.86 -8.49 -16.77
N GLN A 45 -11.66 -8.77 -15.74
CA GLN A 45 -13.11 -8.53 -15.75
C GLN A 45 -13.49 -7.11 -15.27
N LEU A 46 -12.52 -6.29 -14.82
CA LEU A 46 -12.75 -4.89 -14.48
C LEU A 46 -12.68 -4.03 -15.75
N THR A 47 -13.84 -3.72 -16.33
CA THR A 47 -13.97 -2.82 -17.50
C THR A 47 -13.70 -1.36 -17.12
N GLU A 48 -13.42 -0.50 -18.10
CA GLU A 48 -13.24 0.94 -17.84
C GLU A 48 -14.48 1.59 -17.20
N GLN A 49 -15.69 1.19 -17.61
CA GLN A 49 -16.92 1.69 -16.99
C GLN A 49 -17.04 1.28 -15.51
N GLN A 50 -16.65 0.05 -15.18
CA GLN A 50 -16.60 -0.46 -13.81
C GLN A 50 -15.56 0.25 -12.96
N LYS A 51 -14.41 0.56 -13.57
CA LYS A 51 -13.36 1.37 -12.96
C LYS A 51 -13.85 2.79 -12.66
N ASP A 52 -14.53 3.47 -13.60
CA ASP A 52 -15.09 4.79 -13.37
C ASP A 52 -16.15 4.78 -12.26
N THR A 53 -17.01 3.75 -12.25
CA THR A 53 -17.99 3.54 -11.17
C THR A 53 -17.28 3.38 -9.82
N LEU A 54 -16.21 2.58 -9.76
CA LEU A 54 -15.42 2.40 -8.53
C LEU A 54 -14.83 3.73 -8.05
N VAL A 55 -14.26 4.54 -8.95
CA VAL A 55 -13.71 5.86 -8.62
C VAL A 55 -14.78 6.78 -8.05
N GLN A 56 -15.97 6.82 -8.66
CA GLN A 56 -17.09 7.63 -8.18
C GLN A 56 -17.54 7.20 -6.77
N GLN A 57 -17.72 5.89 -6.55
CA GLN A 57 -18.15 5.38 -5.24
C GLN A 57 -17.08 5.59 -4.16
N LEU A 58 -15.79 5.48 -4.50
CA LEU A 58 -14.69 5.80 -3.58
C LEU A 58 -14.67 7.29 -3.24
N ALA A 59 -14.95 8.16 -4.21
CA ALA A 59 -14.99 9.61 -4.00
C ALA A 59 -16.10 9.98 -3.01
N GLU A 60 -17.28 9.37 -3.14
CA GLU A 60 -18.39 9.52 -2.20
C GLU A 60 -18.04 9.02 -0.79
N LEU A 61 -17.42 7.83 -0.66
CA LEU A 61 -17.02 7.29 0.64
C LEU A 61 -16.00 8.17 1.37
N LEU A 62 -15.06 8.73 0.62
CA LEU A 62 -13.95 9.52 1.13
C LEU A 62 -14.28 11.01 1.27
N ASP A 63 -15.46 11.46 0.79
CA ASP A 63 -15.88 12.86 0.75
C ASP A 63 -14.86 13.75 -0.01
N VAL A 64 -14.44 13.28 -1.20
CA VAL A 64 -13.49 13.96 -2.09
C VAL A 64 -14.03 14.03 -3.51
N LEU A 65 -13.40 14.82 -4.38
CA LEU A 65 -13.78 14.86 -5.79
C LEU A 65 -13.32 13.60 -6.52
N HIS A 66 -14.07 13.16 -7.52
CA HIS A 66 -13.64 12.05 -8.38
C HIS A 66 -12.30 12.32 -9.09
N THR A 67 -11.99 13.58 -9.41
CA THR A 67 -10.71 14.02 -10.00
C THR A 67 -9.52 13.91 -9.04
N ASP A 68 -9.80 13.80 -7.74
CA ASP A 68 -8.79 13.69 -6.71
C ASP A 68 -8.33 12.24 -6.50
N ILE A 69 -9.09 11.26 -6.99
CA ILE A 69 -8.74 9.84 -6.92
C ILE A 69 -8.04 9.42 -8.20
N ASN A 70 -6.82 8.91 -8.05
CA ASN A 70 -5.99 8.51 -9.17
C ASN A 70 -5.60 7.04 -9.05
N ILE A 71 -6.06 6.22 -10.00
CA ILE A 71 -5.68 4.81 -10.08
C ILE A 71 -4.27 4.71 -10.68
N GLN A 72 -3.35 4.13 -9.93
CA GLN A 72 -1.97 3.92 -10.37
C GLN A 72 -1.81 2.57 -11.08
N LYS A 73 -2.43 1.51 -10.55
CA LYS A 73 -2.26 0.15 -11.07
C LYS A 73 -3.46 -0.71 -10.73
N ILE A 74 -3.83 -1.58 -11.67
CA ILE A 74 -4.78 -2.68 -11.44
C ILE A 74 -4.06 -3.98 -11.79
N HIS A 75 -4.13 -4.98 -10.92
CA HIS A 75 -3.44 -6.25 -11.16
C HIS A 75 -4.10 -7.43 -10.44
N ALA A 76 -3.69 -8.63 -10.84
CA ALA A 76 -4.08 -9.86 -10.18
C ALA A 76 -3.64 -9.90 -8.73
N TYR A 77 -4.58 -10.18 -7.81
CA TYR A 77 -4.24 -10.59 -6.45
C TYR A 77 -4.33 -12.11 -6.30
N SER A 78 -5.37 -12.73 -6.87
CA SER A 78 -5.52 -14.17 -7.03
C SER A 78 -6.37 -14.49 -8.27
N ASP A 79 -6.63 -15.77 -8.53
CA ASP A 79 -7.47 -16.20 -9.66
C ASP A 79 -8.88 -15.58 -9.63
N ILE A 80 -9.38 -15.24 -8.44
CA ILE A 80 -10.73 -14.70 -8.22
C ILE A 80 -10.76 -13.29 -7.62
N SER A 81 -9.60 -12.62 -7.55
CA SER A 81 -9.52 -11.29 -6.93
C SER A 81 -8.52 -10.36 -7.59
N THR A 82 -8.87 -9.09 -7.59
CA THR A 82 -8.14 -8.01 -8.27
C THR A 82 -7.73 -6.96 -7.25
N ALA A 83 -6.46 -6.55 -7.31
CA ALA A 83 -5.90 -5.45 -6.53
C ALA A 83 -5.94 -4.15 -7.33
N VAL A 84 -6.58 -3.13 -6.76
CA VAL A 84 -6.62 -1.76 -7.28
C VAL A 84 -5.75 -0.87 -6.39
N VAL A 85 -4.68 -0.33 -6.95
CA VAL A 85 -3.75 0.57 -6.26
C VAL A 85 -4.03 2.01 -6.70
N PHE A 86 -4.32 2.87 -5.75
CA PHE A 86 -4.70 4.27 -6.01
C PHE A 86 -4.12 5.21 -4.96
N TYR A 87 -4.09 6.50 -5.25
CA TYR A 87 -3.84 7.56 -4.28
C TYR A 87 -4.90 8.64 -4.37
N VAL A 88 -5.02 9.41 -3.30
CA VAL A 88 -5.91 10.58 -3.22
C VAL A 88 -5.06 11.83 -3.06
N GLN A 89 -5.36 12.85 -3.85
CA GLN A 89 -4.77 14.19 -3.73
C GLN A 89 -5.82 15.18 -3.22
N ASN A 90 -5.42 16.26 -2.57
CA ASN A 90 -6.35 17.29 -2.14
C ASN A 90 -5.76 18.68 -2.40
N GLY A 91 -6.63 19.61 -2.81
CA GLY A 91 -6.40 21.05 -2.83
C GLY A 91 -5.44 21.54 -3.92
N HIS A 92 -5.18 22.85 -3.86
CA HIS A 92 -4.11 23.52 -4.61
C HIS A 92 -3.14 24.15 -3.60
N PRO A 93 -1.82 23.86 -3.68
CA PRO A 93 -1.18 22.91 -4.59
C PRO A 93 -1.56 21.45 -4.28
N TYR A 94 -1.63 20.61 -5.31
CA TYR A 94 -1.97 19.20 -5.17
C TYR A 94 -1.04 18.49 -4.18
N LYS A 95 -1.60 18.04 -3.05
CA LYS A 95 -0.87 17.27 -2.04
C LYS A 95 -1.48 15.89 -1.90
N VAL A 96 -0.65 14.86 -2.01
CA VAL A 96 -1.07 13.48 -1.80
C VAL A 96 -1.37 13.24 -0.32
N ILE A 97 -2.55 12.72 -0.04
CA ILE A 97 -2.98 12.33 1.31
C ILE A 97 -2.25 11.04 1.70
N LYS A 98 -1.93 10.88 2.99
CA LYS A 98 -1.27 9.65 3.47
C LYS A 98 -2.18 8.45 3.28
N ALA A 99 -1.59 7.34 2.83
CA ALA A 99 -2.32 6.10 2.59
C ALA A 99 -2.97 5.53 3.85
N SER A 100 -2.32 5.69 5.02
CA SER A 100 -2.86 5.26 6.31
C SER A 100 -4.21 5.91 6.61
N ASP A 101 -4.29 7.22 6.39
CA ASP A 101 -5.45 8.04 6.72
C ASP A 101 -6.60 7.69 5.77
N VAL A 102 -6.32 7.58 4.46
CA VAL A 102 -7.30 7.17 3.45
C VAL A 102 -7.80 5.74 3.72
N ALA A 103 -6.90 4.79 3.97
CA ALA A 103 -7.26 3.40 4.26
C ALA A 103 -8.11 3.29 5.52
N GLN A 104 -7.80 4.07 6.56
CA GLN A 104 -8.59 4.10 7.79
C GLN A 104 -10.01 4.64 7.55
N VAL A 105 -10.13 5.80 6.90
CA VAL A 105 -11.43 6.40 6.58
C VAL A 105 -12.26 5.42 5.73
N LEU A 106 -11.64 4.79 4.74
CA LEU A 106 -12.32 3.83 3.87
C LEU A 106 -12.81 2.61 4.65
N ARG A 107 -11.99 2.03 5.54
CA ARG A 107 -12.41 0.92 6.42
C ARG A 107 -13.59 1.32 7.31
N LEU A 108 -13.54 2.49 7.93
CA LEU A 108 -14.62 2.99 8.80
C LEU A 108 -15.92 3.24 8.03
N ARG A 109 -15.82 3.78 6.81
CA ARG A 109 -16.96 4.04 5.94
C ARG A 109 -17.58 2.76 5.42
N LEU A 110 -16.77 1.81 4.94
CA LEU A 110 -17.25 0.50 4.49
C LEU A 110 -17.92 -0.33 5.60
N LEU A 111 -17.55 -0.13 6.87
CA LEU A 111 -18.23 -0.76 8.01
C LEU A 111 -19.57 -0.10 8.34
N LYS A 112 -19.73 1.19 8.04
CA LYS A 112 -20.96 1.96 8.32
C LYS A 112 -21.97 1.89 7.19
N GLU A 113 -21.49 1.89 5.97
CA GLU A 113 -22.32 1.81 4.77
C GLU A 113 -22.86 0.39 4.56
N LYS A 114 -23.85 0.27 3.67
CA LYS A 114 -24.39 -1.03 3.30
C LYS A 114 -23.31 -1.91 2.66
N PRO A 115 -23.33 -3.23 2.88
CA PRO A 115 -22.32 -4.14 2.33
C PRO A 115 -22.22 -4.10 0.79
N ASP A 116 -23.26 -3.63 0.11
CA ASP A 116 -23.33 -3.46 -1.35
C ASP A 116 -23.16 -2.01 -1.82
N PHE A 117 -22.63 -1.11 -0.96
CA PHE A 117 -22.35 0.28 -1.35
C PHE A 117 -21.41 0.32 -2.55
N LEU A 118 -20.31 -0.43 -2.47
CA LEU A 118 -19.47 -0.69 -3.63
C LEU A 118 -20.10 -1.80 -4.46
N ARG A 119 -20.14 -1.62 -5.78
CA ARG A 119 -20.61 -2.66 -6.71
C ARG A 119 -19.82 -3.97 -6.55
N PHE A 120 -18.59 -3.87 -6.09
CA PHE A 120 -17.69 -4.99 -5.85
C PHE A 120 -17.59 -5.27 -4.36
N LYS A 121 -17.58 -6.55 -4.01
CA LYS A 121 -17.29 -6.95 -2.64
C LYS A 121 -15.82 -6.66 -2.32
N VAL A 122 -15.60 -5.81 -1.33
CA VAL A 122 -14.26 -5.52 -0.81
C VAL A 122 -13.83 -6.66 0.10
N LEU A 123 -12.69 -7.28 -0.24
CA LEU A 123 -12.04 -8.28 0.59
C LEU A 123 -11.15 -7.61 1.64
N ARG A 124 -10.33 -6.64 1.22
CA ARG A 124 -9.36 -5.95 2.07
C ARG A 124 -9.10 -4.52 1.58
N VAL A 125 -8.80 -3.64 2.53
CA VAL A 125 -8.26 -2.30 2.30
C VAL A 125 -6.93 -2.25 3.02
N ASP A 126 -5.83 -1.95 2.34
CA ASP A 126 -4.48 -1.90 2.89
C ASP A 126 -3.67 -0.73 2.31
N THR A 127 -2.49 -0.48 2.87
CA THR A 127 -1.50 0.42 2.28
C THR A 127 -0.60 -0.36 1.33
N ALA A 128 -0.29 0.18 0.15
CA ALA A 128 0.50 -0.54 -0.85
C ALA A 128 1.92 -0.86 -0.34
N ALA A 129 2.55 0.12 0.33
CA ALA A 129 3.79 -0.08 1.06
C ALA A 129 3.50 -0.34 2.53
N CYS A 130 4.36 -1.09 3.23
CA CYS A 130 4.24 -1.07 4.67
C CYS A 130 4.77 0.25 5.24
N LEU A 131 3.86 1.01 5.85
CA LEU A 131 4.11 2.30 6.50
C LEU A 131 4.17 2.21 8.03
N LEU A 132 3.97 1.02 8.59
CA LEU A 132 4.00 0.80 10.04
C LEU A 132 5.43 0.95 10.56
N LYS A 133 5.59 1.78 11.59
CA LYS A 133 6.87 1.98 12.29
C LYS A 133 7.16 0.91 13.35
N CYS A 134 6.16 0.14 13.75
CA CYS A 134 6.28 -0.92 14.75
C CYS A 134 6.98 -0.46 16.05
N SER A 135 6.72 0.78 16.49
CA SER A 135 7.35 1.46 17.63
C SER A 135 8.88 1.52 17.58
N GLY A 136 9.52 1.22 16.43
CA GLY A 136 10.96 1.03 16.35
C GLY A 136 11.45 -0.30 16.92
N HIS A 137 10.53 -1.20 17.29
CA HIS A 137 10.81 -2.48 17.95
C HIS A 137 10.38 -3.69 17.11
N GLY A 138 10.21 -3.49 15.81
CA GLY A 138 9.90 -4.54 14.87
C GLY A 138 10.14 -4.09 13.45
N SER A 139 9.95 -5.03 12.53
CA SER A 139 9.90 -4.77 11.10
C SER A 139 8.49 -5.04 10.60
N CYS A 140 8.01 -4.20 9.69
CA CYS A 140 6.71 -4.46 9.10
C CYS A 140 6.82 -5.45 7.93
N ASP A 141 5.96 -6.45 7.95
CA ASP A 141 5.81 -7.42 6.88
C ASP A 141 5.09 -6.79 5.68
N PRO A 142 5.70 -6.77 4.48
CA PRO A 142 5.09 -6.21 3.28
C PRO A 142 3.89 -7.02 2.74
N ILE A 143 3.72 -8.29 3.15
CA ILE A 143 2.63 -9.17 2.73
C ILE A 143 1.46 -9.05 3.69
N THR A 144 1.69 -9.31 4.97
CA THR A 144 0.61 -9.29 5.97
C THR A 144 0.22 -7.87 6.37
N LYS A 145 1.12 -6.88 6.20
CA LYS A 145 0.99 -5.50 6.70
C LYS A 145 0.88 -5.44 8.23
N HIS A 146 1.45 -6.42 8.91
CA HIS A 146 1.55 -6.49 10.37
C HIS A 146 3.00 -6.30 10.83
N CYS A 147 3.16 -5.90 12.10
CA CYS A 147 4.47 -5.76 12.71
C CYS A 147 4.99 -7.11 13.20
N ILE A 148 6.17 -7.49 12.71
CA ILE A 148 6.96 -8.59 13.25
C ILE A 148 7.90 -8.01 14.30
N CYS A 149 7.63 -8.29 15.57
CA CYS A 149 8.38 -7.72 16.69
C CYS A 149 9.72 -8.44 16.91
N TYR A 150 10.73 -7.68 17.34
CA TYR A 150 12.03 -8.23 17.70
C TYR A 150 11.96 -9.04 19.01
N GLN A 151 12.97 -9.88 19.27
CA GLN A 151 13.05 -10.67 20.49
C GLN A 151 12.96 -9.76 21.73
N MET A 152 12.06 -10.05 22.67
CA MET A 152 11.67 -9.23 23.86
C MET A 152 10.53 -8.22 23.65
N TRP A 153 10.04 -8.06 22.42
CA TRP A 153 8.85 -7.25 22.12
C TRP A 153 7.72 -8.12 21.59
N MET A 154 6.48 -7.75 21.92
CA MET A 154 5.27 -8.48 21.51
C MET A 154 4.26 -7.52 20.88
N GLU A 155 3.26 -8.06 20.20
CA GLU A 155 2.18 -7.24 19.66
C GLU A 155 1.44 -6.52 20.79
N ASN A 156 1.34 -5.20 20.71
CA ASN A 156 0.62 -4.39 21.69
C ASN A 156 -0.86 -4.25 21.27
N LEU A 157 -1.69 -5.18 21.73
CA LEU A 157 -3.12 -5.20 21.41
C LEU A 157 -3.90 -3.99 21.96
N ILE A 158 -3.47 -3.42 23.10
CA ILE A 158 -4.08 -2.21 23.68
C ILE A 158 -3.84 -1.03 22.74
N GLN A 159 -2.59 -0.85 22.32
CA GLN A 159 -2.24 0.23 21.42
C GLN A 159 -2.83 0.01 20.02
N ARG A 160 -3.00 -1.23 19.57
CA ARG A 160 -3.73 -1.55 18.34
C ARG A 160 -5.18 -1.11 18.43
N TYR A 161 -5.86 -1.34 19.55
CA TYR A 161 -7.23 -0.87 19.75
C TYR A 161 -7.32 0.67 19.76
N LEU A 162 -6.36 1.34 20.40
CA LEU A 162 -6.31 2.80 20.48
C LEU A 162 -5.86 3.48 19.18
N ASN A 163 -5.00 2.83 18.39
CA ASN A 163 -4.43 3.34 17.16
C ASN A 163 -5.13 2.74 15.93
N ASN A 164 -6.46 2.72 15.94
CA ASN A 164 -7.29 2.43 14.77
C ASN A 164 -7.05 1.05 14.13
N GLY A 165 -6.64 0.06 14.92
CA GLY A 165 -6.40 -1.31 14.47
C GLY A 165 -5.01 -1.55 13.88
N GLU A 166 -4.12 -0.57 13.85
CA GLU A 166 -2.75 -0.72 13.34
C GLU A 166 -1.90 -1.61 14.26
N SER A 167 -1.20 -2.58 13.67
CA SER A 167 -0.30 -3.48 14.40
C SER A 167 0.92 -2.72 14.93
N ASN A 168 1.37 -3.05 16.14
CA ASN A 168 2.50 -2.39 16.77
C ASN A 168 3.22 -3.30 17.77
N CYS A 169 4.48 -2.96 18.11
CA CYS A 169 5.31 -3.70 19.05
C CYS A 169 5.48 -2.94 20.36
N GLY A 170 5.25 -3.61 21.49
CA GLY A 170 5.39 -3.06 22.84
C GLY A 170 6.10 -4.03 23.78
N GLU A 171 6.59 -3.50 24.90
CA GLU A 171 7.15 -4.31 25.97
C GLU A 171 6.04 -5.11 26.66
N LEU A 172 6.31 -6.38 26.95
CA LEU A 172 5.40 -7.21 27.70
C LEU A 172 5.35 -6.74 29.17
N GLY A 173 4.28 -6.04 29.57
CA GLY A 173 3.97 -5.82 30.98
C GLY A 173 4.32 -4.46 31.61
N ARG A 174 4.11 -3.34 30.91
CA ARG A 174 3.87 -2.05 31.59
C ARG A 174 2.50 -1.49 31.23
N THR A 175 1.50 -1.86 32.03
CA THR A 175 0.42 -0.93 32.38
C THR A 175 1.06 0.29 33.04
N GLN A 176 1.08 1.42 32.36
CA GLN A 176 1.05 2.72 33.01
C GLN A 176 -0.37 3.26 32.88
#